data_AF-A0A543N7J2-F1
#
_entry.id   AF-A0A543N7J2-F1
#
_cell.length_a   1.000
_cell.length_b   1.000
_cell.length_c   1.000
_cell.angle_alpha   90.00
_cell.angle_beta   90.00
_cell.angle_gamma   90.00
#
_symmetry.space_group_name_H-M   'P 1'
#
loop_
_entity.id
_entity.type
_entity.pdbx_description
1 polymer ?
#
loop_
_entity_poly.entity_id
_entity_poly.type
_entity_poly.pdbx_seq_one_letter_code
_entity_poly.pdbx_strand_id
1 'polypeptide(L)'
;MGMIWKGRALSAAEAARVRQNPESLREPVGGAGAPPAVVDLDKAWHGIHWLLTGSAWDGEGPLALAVLGGEQVDEGDGDTPRLLLDAANVAAVATALDAVGVDELRKRYDPHAMSEAEIYPNIWDDEAFDTDLAPGFELLKQLYTHAAARDCWVLQTIT
;
A
#
# COMPACT_ATOMS: atom_id res chain seq x y z
N MET A 1 7.43 -5.12 -18.30
CA MET A 1 6.35 -4.47 -17.54
C MET A 1 6.28 -5.18 -16.21
N GLY A 2 6.27 -4.45 -15.09
CA GLY A 2 6.25 -5.04 -13.75
C GLY A 2 5.08 -4.48 -12.95
N MET A 3 4.62 -5.22 -11.95
CA MET A 3 3.50 -4.85 -11.10
C MET A 3 3.93 -3.75 -10.13
N ILE A 4 3.30 -2.58 -10.22
CA ILE A 4 3.52 -1.45 -9.33
C ILE A 4 2.31 -1.22 -8.44
N TRP A 5 2.53 -0.79 -7.20
CA TRP A 5 1.43 -0.46 -6.29
C TRP A 5 1.18 1.04 -6.25
N LYS A 6 -0.10 1.41 -6.31
CA LYS A 6 -0.57 2.78 -6.07
C LYS A 6 -1.67 2.78 -5.04
N GLY A 7 -1.62 3.77 -4.16
CA GLY A 7 -2.61 3.99 -3.11
C GLY A 7 -3.25 5.37 -3.26
N ARG A 8 -4.57 5.45 -3.20
CA ARG A 8 -5.32 6.71 -3.32
C ARG A 8 -6.26 6.92 -2.15
N ALA A 9 -6.14 8.07 -1.49
CA ALA A 9 -7.12 8.51 -0.49
C ALA A 9 -8.41 8.98 -1.20
N LEU A 10 -9.55 8.49 -0.73
CA LEU A 10 -10.87 8.79 -1.27
C LEU A 10 -11.80 9.31 -0.17
N SER A 11 -12.65 10.27 -0.50
CA SER A 11 -13.81 10.56 0.33
C SER A 11 -14.80 9.39 0.35
N ALA A 12 -15.67 9.31 1.36
CA ALA A 12 -16.71 8.29 1.41
C ALA A 12 -17.62 8.28 0.16
N ALA A 13 -17.88 9.46 -0.43
CA ALA A 13 -18.67 9.58 -1.65
C ALA A 13 -17.94 9.03 -2.89
N GLU A 14 -16.63 9.22 -2.99
CA GLU A 14 -15.81 8.63 -4.06
C GLU A 14 -15.69 7.11 -3.88
N ALA A 15 -15.44 6.63 -2.67
CA ALA A 15 -15.39 5.20 -2.36
C ALA A 15 -16.72 4.49 -2.71
N ALA A 16 -17.86 5.11 -2.41
CA ALA A 16 -19.17 4.58 -2.80
C ALA A 16 -19.36 4.51 -4.32
N ARG A 17 -18.82 5.49 -5.07
CA ARG A 17 -18.86 5.47 -6.55
C ARG A 17 -17.98 4.36 -7.11
N VAL A 18 -16.79 4.15 -6.56
CA VAL A 18 -15.87 3.06 -6.96
C VAL A 18 -16.55 1.71 -6.79
N ARG A 19 -17.20 1.46 -5.64
CA ARG A 19 -17.93 0.20 -5.43
C ARG A 19 -19.06 -0.04 -6.44
N GLN A 20 -19.70 1.02 -6.94
CA GLN A 20 -20.82 0.90 -7.88
C GLN A 20 -20.35 0.80 -9.33
N ASN A 21 -19.30 1.55 -9.68
CA ASN A 21 -18.67 1.56 -10.98
C ASN A 21 -17.17 1.72 -10.78
N PRO A 22 -16.42 0.62 -10.79
CA PRO A 22 -15.00 0.67 -10.45
C PRO A 22 -14.13 1.43 -11.47
N GLU A 23 -14.62 1.59 -12.71
CA GLU A 23 -13.99 2.43 -13.75
C GLU A 23 -14.29 3.93 -13.57
N SER A 24 -15.12 4.31 -12.58
CA SER A 24 -15.55 5.70 -12.39
C SER A 24 -14.46 6.65 -11.90
N LEU A 25 -13.33 6.12 -11.43
CA LEU A 25 -12.20 6.94 -11.00
C LEU A 25 -11.48 7.52 -12.20
N ARG A 26 -11.59 8.84 -12.33
CA ARG A 26 -10.70 9.63 -13.18
C ARG A 26 -9.36 9.81 -12.49
N GLU A 27 -8.28 9.91 -13.28
CA GLU A 27 -6.98 10.35 -12.78
C GLU A 27 -7.14 11.65 -11.97
N PRO A 28 -6.43 11.80 -10.83
CA PRO A 28 -6.50 13.03 -10.06
C PRO A 28 -6.08 14.19 -10.97
N VAL A 29 -6.95 15.20 -11.09
CA VAL A 29 -6.54 16.47 -11.69
C VAL A 29 -5.60 17.12 -10.68
N GLY A 30 -4.30 17.11 -10.96
CA GLY A 30 -3.27 17.66 -10.08
C GLY A 30 -3.54 19.11 -9.72
N GLY A 31 -4.06 19.36 -8.51
CA GLY A 31 -4.22 20.68 -7.93
C GLY A 31 -3.11 20.94 -6.92
N ALA A 32 -2.37 22.03 -7.09
CA ALA A 32 -1.30 22.42 -6.18
C ALA A 32 -1.85 22.69 -4.76
N GLY A 33 -1.37 21.94 -3.76
CA GLY A 33 -1.46 22.37 -2.35
C GLY A 33 -1.96 21.36 -1.31
N ALA A 34 -2.36 20.14 -1.67
CA ALA A 34 -2.64 19.08 -0.70
C ALA A 34 -1.58 17.97 -0.80
N PRO A 35 -1.14 17.37 0.34
CA PRO A 35 -0.28 16.17 0.30
C PRO A 35 -0.93 15.10 -0.58
N PRO A 36 -0.15 14.24 -1.22
CA PRO A 36 -0.62 13.65 -2.45
C PRO A 36 -1.75 12.67 -2.12
N ALA A 37 -2.93 12.96 -2.66
CA ALA A 37 -4.07 12.05 -2.60
C ALA A 37 -3.74 10.69 -3.24
N VAL A 38 -2.57 10.54 -3.89
CA VAL A 38 -2.07 9.33 -4.53
C VAL A 38 -0.59 9.11 -4.19
N VAL A 39 -0.24 7.92 -3.72
CA VAL A 39 1.13 7.44 -3.52
C VAL A 39 1.41 6.32 -4.51
N ASP A 40 2.64 6.25 -4.99
CA ASP A 40 3.17 5.18 -5.84
C ASP A 40 4.39 4.58 -5.12
N LEU A 41 4.37 3.27 -4.88
CA LEU A 41 5.48 2.54 -4.24
C LEU A 41 6.40 1.87 -5.28
N ASP A 42 6.17 2.11 -6.57
CA ASP A 42 6.72 1.33 -7.68
C ASP A 42 6.62 -0.16 -7.33
N LYS A 43 7.75 -0.89 -7.31
CA LYS A 43 7.80 -2.34 -7.05
C LYS A 43 8.16 -2.68 -5.60
N ALA A 44 8.24 -1.71 -4.70
CA ALA A 44 8.61 -1.93 -3.31
C ALA A 44 7.51 -2.61 -2.49
N TRP A 45 6.28 -2.67 -3.00
CA TRP A 45 5.08 -3.05 -2.27
C TRP A 45 5.13 -4.44 -1.61
N HIS A 46 5.59 -5.47 -2.32
CA HIS A 46 5.62 -6.83 -1.78
C HIS A 46 6.71 -6.96 -0.72
N GLY A 47 7.85 -6.29 -0.91
CA GLY A 47 8.90 -6.22 0.10
C GLY A 47 8.44 -5.49 1.36
N ILE A 48 7.73 -4.38 1.22
CA ILE A 48 7.14 -3.66 2.36
C ILE A 48 6.11 -4.55 3.07
N HIS A 49 5.25 -5.26 2.34
CA HIS A 49 4.30 -6.21 2.92
C HIS A 49 5.02 -7.30 3.71
N TRP A 50 6.05 -7.92 3.14
CA TRP A 50 6.87 -8.94 3.81
C TRP A 50 7.49 -8.43 5.11
N LEU A 51 8.09 -7.24 5.13
CA LEU A 51 8.67 -6.67 6.36
C LEU A 51 7.58 -6.32 7.39
N LEU A 52 6.39 -6.01 6.89
CA LEU A 52 5.10 -5.88 7.55
C LEU A 52 4.71 -7.06 8.43
N THR A 53 4.59 -8.20 7.75
CA THR A 53 3.80 -9.35 8.18
C THR A 53 4.64 -10.61 8.38
N GLY A 54 5.84 -10.66 7.80
CA GLY A 54 6.66 -11.87 7.69
C GLY A 54 6.06 -12.92 6.74
N SER A 55 5.14 -12.52 5.87
CA SER A 55 4.42 -13.40 4.94
C SER A 55 4.36 -12.75 3.55
N ALA A 56 4.33 -13.57 2.50
CA ALA A 56 4.33 -13.07 1.12
C ALA A 56 2.96 -12.46 0.75
N TRP A 57 1.88 -13.19 1.03
CA TRP A 57 0.53 -12.79 0.61
C TRP A 57 -0.46 -12.67 1.77
N ASP A 58 -0.14 -13.31 2.89
CA ASP A 58 -0.99 -13.39 4.08
C ASP A 58 -0.50 -12.43 5.17
N GLY A 59 -1.27 -12.35 6.25
CA GLY A 59 -0.88 -11.65 7.46
C GLY A 59 -2.07 -11.45 8.39
N GLU A 60 -1.78 -10.98 9.59
CA GLU A 60 -2.81 -10.71 10.60
C GLU A 60 -2.83 -9.24 11.01
N GLY A 61 -4.03 -8.78 11.36
CA GLY A 61 -4.24 -7.45 11.89
C GLY A 61 -4.03 -6.31 10.87
N PRO A 62 -3.94 -5.06 11.36
CA PRO A 62 -3.97 -3.89 10.48
C PRO A 62 -2.78 -3.77 9.51
N LEU A 63 -1.61 -4.30 9.87
CA LEU A 63 -0.43 -4.23 8.99
C LEU A 63 -0.59 -5.06 7.71
N ALA A 64 -1.31 -6.19 7.78
CA ALA A 64 -1.61 -7.01 6.61
C ALA A 64 -2.50 -6.26 5.59
N LEU A 65 -3.32 -5.33 6.09
CA LEU A 65 -4.22 -4.55 5.25
C LEU A 65 -3.52 -3.44 4.47
N ALA A 66 -2.30 -3.07 4.87
CA ALA A 66 -1.63 -1.86 4.39
C ALA A 66 -1.28 -1.90 2.89
N VAL A 67 -1.10 -3.09 2.32
CA VAL A 67 -0.72 -3.30 0.90
C VAL A 67 -1.67 -4.24 0.16
N LEU A 68 -2.10 -5.33 0.81
CA LEU A 68 -2.83 -6.45 0.18
C LEU A 68 -4.23 -6.70 0.77
N GLY A 69 -4.69 -5.89 1.73
CA GLY A 69 -6.03 -6.08 2.31
C GLY A 69 -7.07 -5.10 1.80
N GLY A 70 -8.31 -5.29 2.27
CA GLY A 70 -9.46 -4.52 1.85
C GLY A 70 -10.47 -5.36 1.07
N GLU A 71 -11.59 -4.74 0.74
CA GLU A 71 -12.62 -5.31 -0.12
C GLU A 71 -12.18 -5.20 -1.58
N GLN A 72 -12.16 -6.32 -2.29
CA GLN A 72 -11.98 -6.29 -3.74
C GLN A 72 -13.22 -5.67 -4.40
N VAL A 73 -13.03 -4.56 -5.10
CA VAL A 73 -14.12 -3.81 -5.76
C VAL A 73 -14.31 -4.16 -7.23
N ASP A 74 -13.37 -4.90 -7.82
CA ASP A 74 -13.45 -5.51 -9.15
C ASP A 74 -12.35 -6.56 -9.37
N GLU A 75 -12.46 -7.31 -10.46
CA GLU A 75 -11.43 -8.26 -10.92
C GLU A 75 -10.34 -7.59 -11.79
N GLY A 76 -10.33 -6.25 -11.90
CA GLY A 76 -9.46 -5.51 -12.81
C GLY A 76 -9.72 -5.84 -14.29
N ASP A 77 -9.18 -5.02 -15.20
CA ASP A 77 -9.06 -5.44 -16.60
C ASP A 77 -7.78 -6.29 -16.74
N GLY A 78 -7.85 -7.54 -16.31
CA GLY A 78 -6.90 -8.59 -16.72
C GLY A 78 -5.55 -8.69 -15.99
N ASP A 79 -5.51 -8.61 -14.64
CA ASP A 79 -4.75 -9.57 -13.78
C ASP A 79 -4.49 -9.13 -12.32
N THR A 80 -5.05 -8.03 -11.82
CA THR A 80 -4.76 -7.61 -10.44
C THR A 80 -5.93 -6.88 -9.75
N PRO A 81 -6.26 -7.23 -8.49
CA PRO A 81 -7.44 -6.72 -7.81
C PRO A 81 -7.26 -5.25 -7.40
N ARG A 82 -8.33 -4.47 -7.52
CA ARG A 82 -8.45 -3.17 -6.84
C ARG A 82 -9.05 -3.39 -5.45
N LEU A 83 -8.33 -2.99 -4.42
CA LEU A 83 -8.68 -3.25 -3.03
C LEU A 83 -9.06 -1.96 -2.30
N LEU A 84 -10.21 -1.93 -1.65
CA LEU A 84 -10.73 -0.75 -0.98
C LEU A 84 -10.78 -0.96 0.54
N LEU A 85 -10.15 -0.06 1.28
CA LEU A 85 -10.24 0.02 2.74
C LEU A 85 -11.22 1.12 3.15
N ASP A 86 -12.07 0.78 4.12
CA ASP A 86 -12.90 1.76 4.80
C ASP A 86 -12.10 2.64 5.77
N ALA A 87 -12.70 3.76 6.17
CA ALA A 87 -12.06 4.74 7.04
C ALA A 87 -11.63 4.14 8.41
N ALA A 88 -12.39 3.16 8.93
CA ALA A 88 -12.06 2.50 10.19
C ALA A 88 -10.78 1.66 10.07
N ASN A 89 -10.66 0.85 9.00
CA ASN A 89 -9.45 0.10 8.72
C ASN A 89 -8.28 1.03 8.38
N VAL A 90 -8.50 2.10 7.63
CA VAL A 90 -7.47 3.13 7.36
C VAL A 90 -6.90 3.71 8.67
N ALA A 91 -7.74 4.06 9.63
CA ALA A 91 -7.30 4.56 10.93
C ALA A 91 -6.52 3.50 11.74
N ALA A 92 -6.96 2.23 11.69
CA ALA A 92 -6.26 1.12 12.34
C ALA A 92 -4.88 0.87 11.69
N VAL A 93 -4.80 0.89 10.36
CA VAL A 93 -3.53 0.76 9.62
C VAL A 93 -2.61 1.92 9.93
N ALA A 94 -3.09 3.16 9.91
CA ALA A 94 -2.29 4.34 10.23
C ALA A 94 -1.66 4.24 11.63
N THR A 95 -2.45 3.83 12.62
CA THR A 95 -1.97 3.61 14.00
C THR A 95 -0.91 2.50 14.06
N ALA A 96 -1.12 1.38 13.36
CA ALA A 96 -0.18 0.27 13.36
C ALA A 96 1.13 0.62 12.65
N LEU A 97 1.07 1.34 11.52
CA LEU A 97 2.26 1.79 10.79
C LEU A 97 3.06 2.84 11.58
N ASP A 98 2.39 3.70 12.37
CA ASP A 98 3.07 4.68 13.23
C ASP A 98 3.92 4.01 14.32
N ALA A 99 3.42 2.89 14.87
CA ALA A 99 4.14 2.09 15.86
C ALA A 99 5.37 1.34 15.30
N VAL A 100 5.51 1.25 13.97
CA VAL A 100 6.65 0.60 13.32
C VAL A 100 7.68 1.66 12.91
N GLY A 101 8.92 1.48 13.37
CA GLY A 101 10.05 2.32 12.99
C GLY A 101 10.86 1.72 11.83
N VAL A 102 11.49 2.58 11.03
CA VAL A 102 12.36 2.17 9.91
C VAL A 102 13.50 1.27 10.39
N ASP A 103 14.12 1.59 11.54
CA ASP A 103 15.20 0.78 12.12
C ASP A 103 14.76 -0.65 12.47
N GLU A 104 13.49 -0.83 12.82
CA GLU A 104 12.92 -2.15 13.11
C GLU A 104 12.71 -2.93 11.80
N LEU A 105 12.23 -2.28 10.74
CA LEU A 105 12.15 -2.89 9.42
C LEU A 105 13.55 -3.27 8.89
N ARG A 106 14.57 -2.44 9.13
CA ARG A 106 15.95 -2.74 8.73
C ARG A 106 16.46 -4.03 9.38
N LYS A 107 16.13 -4.27 10.65
CA LYS A 107 16.53 -5.50 11.35
C LYS A 107 15.82 -6.74 10.81
N ARG A 108 14.62 -6.59 10.25
CA ARG A 108 13.85 -7.67 9.62
C ARG A 108 14.25 -7.93 8.18
N TYR A 109 14.97 -7.01 7.56
CA TYR A 109 15.38 -7.12 6.17
C TYR A 109 16.43 -8.21 6.01
N ASP A 110 16.06 -9.23 5.25
CA ASP A 110 16.92 -10.33 4.84
C ASP A 110 16.67 -10.60 3.35
N PRO A 111 17.53 -10.12 2.44
CA PRO A 111 17.33 -10.29 1.00
C PRO A 111 17.35 -11.76 0.58
N HIS A 112 18.07 -12.63 1.31
CA HIS A 112 18.09 -14.07 1.02
C HIS A 112 16.74 -14.70 1.37
N ALA A 113 16.22 -14.45 2.57
CA ALA A 113 14.91 -14.96 2.98
C ALA A 113 13.78 -14.44 2.06
N MET A 114 13.86 -13.18 1.63
CA MET A 114 12.90 -12.61 0.67
C MET A 114 13.00 -13.26 -0.71
N SER A 115 14.20 -13.63 -1.15
CA SER A 115 14.39 -14.34 -2.42
C SER A 115 13.85 -15.77 -2.35
N GLU A 116 14.09 -16.47 -1.24
CA GLU A 116 13.56 -17.83 -0.99
C GLU A 116 12.03 -17.85 -0.90
N ALA A 117 11.43 -16.80 -0.33
CA ALA A 117 9.98 -16.63 -0.27
C ALA A 117 9.36 -16.09 -1.57
N GLU A 118 10.17 -15.96 -2.64
CA GLU A 118 9.75 -15.45 -3.96
C GLU A 118 9.07 -14.07 -3.90
N ILE A 119 9.54 -13.20 -2.99
CA ILE A 119 8.98 -11.87 -2.81
C ILE A 119 9.27 -11.03 -4.05
N TYR A 120 8.22 -10.66 -4.78
CA TYR A 120 8.30 -9.80 -5.97
C TYR A 120 9.03 -8.48 -5.66
N PRO A 121 9.99 -8.01 -6.48
CA PRO A 121 10.34 -8.50 -7.81
C PRO A 121 11.42 -9.60 -7.83
N ASN A 122 11.82 -10.12 -6.67
CA ASN A 122 12.86 -11.13 -6.49
C ASN A 122 14.24 -10.66 -6.99
N ILE A 123 14.59 -9.42 -6.67
CA ILE A 123 15.86 -8.77 -7.02
C ILE A 123 16.44 -8.04 -5.80
N TRP A 124 16.12 -8.49 -4.60
CA TRP A 124 16.50 -7.84 -3.35
C TRP A 124 18.00 -7.99 -3.09
N ASP A 125 18.68 -6.86 -2.89
CA ASP A 125 20.11 -6.79 -2.57
C ASP A 125 20.35 -5.92 -1.33
N ASP A 126 21.62 -5.69 -0.98
CA ASP A 126 21.95 -4.93 0.23
C ASP A 126 21.51 -3.46 0.19
N GLU A 127 21.35 -2.89 -1.02
CA GLU A 127 21.00 -1.49 -1.26
C GLU A 127 19.49 -1.26 -1.31
N ALA A 128 18.70 -2.25 -1.78
CA ALA A 128 17.25 -2.15 -2.01
C ALA A 128 16.45 -1.67 -0.78
N PHE A 129 16.95 -1.93 0.44
CA PHE A 129 16.31 -1.40 1.63
C PHE A 129 16.35 0.14 1.68
N ASP A 130 17.52 0.71 1.48
CA ASP A 130 17.77 2.14 1.63
C ASP A 130 17.27 2.92 0.40
N THR A 131 17.26 2.30 -0.77
CA THR A 131 16.82 2.92 -2.04
C THR A 131 15.31 2.85 -2.25
N ASP A 132 14.66 1.74 -1.88
CA ASP A 132 13.27 1.46 -2.27
C ASP A 132 12.35 1.21 -1.07
N LEU A 133 12.74 0.32 -0.15
CA LEU A 133 11.83 -0.15 0.92
C LEU A 133 11.62 0.91 2.01
N ALA A 134 12.68 1.55 2.51
CA ALA A 134 12.56 2.58 3.53
C ALA A 134 11.84 3.84 3.00
N PRO A 135 12.20 4.40 1.83
CA PRO A 135 11.44 5.51 1.24
C PRO A 135 9.99 5.14 0.93
N GLY A 136 9.74 3.94 0.40
CA GLY A 136 8.39 3.45 0.12
C GLY A 136 7.56 3.28 1.38
N PHE A 137 8.13 2.75 2.47
CA PHE A 137 7.44 2.65 3.75
C PHE A 137 7.04 4.02 4.31
N GLU A 138 7.90 5.02 4.20
CA GLU A 138 7.58 6.39 4.63
C GLU A 138 6.45 7.01 3.79
N LEU A 139 6.43 6.76 2.47
CA LEU A 139 5.32 7.17 1.61
C LEU A 139 4.01 6.48 2.01
N LEU A 140 4.07 5.19 2.32
CA LEU A 140 2.91 4.42 2.80
C LEU A 140 2.37 4.99 4.12
N LYS A 141 3.26 5.28 5.08
CA LYS A 141 2.90 5.95 6.34
C LYS A 141 2.22 7.30 6.09
N GLN A 142 2.77 8.10 5.19
CA GLN A 142 2.21 9.41 4.84
C GLN A 142 0.80 9.30 4.26
N LEU A 143 0.55 8.34 3.36
CA LEU A 143 -0.77 8.08 2.80
C LEU A 143 -1.79 7.76 3.90
N TYR A 144 -1.50 6.77 4.74
CA TYR A 144 -2.44 6.32 5.76
C TYR A 144 -2.66 7.39 6.85
N THR A 145 -1.60 8.09 7.25
CA THR A 145 -1.72 9.23 8.20
C THR A 145 -2.59 10.34 7.61
N HIS A 146 -2.37 10.69 6.34
CA HIS A 146 -3.15 11.71 5.65
C HIS A 146 -4.63 11.34 5.54
N ALA A 147 -4.90 10.10 5.14
CA ALA A 147 -6.25 9.58 4.95
C ALA A 147 -7.00 9.44 6.28
N ALA A 148 -6.35 8.89 7.31
CA ALA A 148 -6.93 8.76 8.65
C ALA A 148 -7.30 10.12 9.27
N ALA A 149 -6.46 11.15 9.10
CA ALA A 149 -6.74 12.48 9.62
C ALA A 149 -7.96 13.18 8.95
N ARG A 150 -8.52 12.60 7.90
CA ARG A 150 -9.65 13.15 7.11
C ARG A 150 -10.84 12.19 7.04
N ASP A 151 -10.82 11.10 7.80
CA ASP A 151 -11.81 10.02 7.71
C ASP A 151 -11.99 9.50 6.26
N CYS A 152 -10.89 9.49 5.51
CA CYS A 152 -10.84 9.01 4.14
C CYS A 152 -10.72 7.48 4.08
N TRP A 153 -11.16 6.95 2.95
CA TRP A 153 -10.97 5.59 2.49
C TRP A 153 -9.65 5.50 1.72
N VAL A 154 -9.10 4.30 1.54
CA VAL A 154 -7.91 4.10 0.70
C VAL A 154 -8.22 3.04 -0.36
N LEU A 155 -8.06 3.41 -1.63
CA LEU A 155 -8.04 2.47 -2.74
C LEU A 155 -6.59 2.07 -3.04
N GLN A 156 -6.35 0.78 -3.15
CA GLN A 156 -5.08 0.18 -3.51
C GLN A 156 -5.22 -0.48 -4.88
N THR A 157 -4.22 -0.30 -5.73
CA THR A 157 -4.15 -0.93 -7.04
C THR A 157 -2.74 -1.46 -7.26
N ILE A 158 -2.62 -2.70 -7.70
CA ILE A 158 -1.36 -3.26 -8.19
C ILE A 158 -1.54 -3.44 -9.69
N THR A 159 -0.68 -2.92 -10.56
CA THR A 159 -0.86 -3.01 -12.05
C THR A 159 0.47 -2.98 -12.77
#